data_AF-A0A4Q3CS28-F1
#
_entry.id   AF-A0A4Q3CS28-F1
#
_cell.length_a   1.000
_cell.length_b   1.000
_cell.length_c   1.000
_cell.angle_alpha   90.00
_cell.angle_beta   90.00
_cell.angle_gamma   90.00
#
_symmetry.space_group_name_H-M   'P 1'
#
loop_
_entity.id
_entity.type
_entity.pdbx_description
1 polymer ?
#
loop_
_entity_poly.entity_id
_entity_poly.type
_entity_poly.pdbx_seq_one_letter_code
_entity_poly.pdbx_strand_id
1 'polypeptide(L)' 'DIAAAVLIATEAGAAASDALGRPLDFNTPDAEAFGVLVTVPGIHAAAVDRLADRAAAGIKR' A
#
# COMPACT_ATOMS: atom_id res chain seq x y z
N ASP A 1 10.68 -5.33 -1.19
CA ASP A 1 11.34 -4.36 -2.11
C ASP A 1 10.49 -3.14 -2.46
N ILE A 2 10.05 -2.36 -1.47
CA ILE A 2 9.14 -1.21 -1.74
C ILE A 2 9.52 0.07 -1.01
N ALA A 3 10.41 0.02 0.00
CA ALA A 3 10.67 1.16 0.89
C ALA A 3 11.16 2.42 0.16
N ALA A 4 12.19 2.29 -0.68
CA ALA A 4 12.71 3.42 -1.45
C ALA A 4 11.69 3.99 -2.44
N ALA A 5 10.92 3.11 -3.11
CA ALA A 5 9.90 3.53 -4.07
C ALA A 5 8.75 4.28 -3.39
N VAL A 6 8.31 3.80 -2.22
CA VAL A 6 7.28 4.47 -1.41
C VAL A 6 7.76 5.86 -0.99
N LEU A 7 8.98 5.97 -0.45
CA LEU A 7 9.55 7.26 -0.06
C LEU A 7 9.56 8.25 -1.23
N ILE A 8 10.11 7.86 -2.38
CA ILE A 8 10.17 8.74 -3.56
C ILE A 8 8.76 9.16 -4.02
N ALA A 9 7.81 8.22 -4.05
CA ALA A 9 6.45 8.50 -4.48
C ALA A 9 5.74 9.46 -3.52
N THR A 10 5.88 9.29 -2.21
CA THR A 10 5.27 10.18 -1.21
C THR A 10 5.89 11.57 -1.25
N GLU A 11 7.21 11.70 -1.41
CA GLU A 11 7.88 12.99 -1.60
C GLU A 11 7.44 13.69 -2.89
N ALA A 12 7.05 12.92 -3.92
CA ALA A 12 6.45 13.44 -5.15
C ALA A 12 4.95 13.77 -5.02
N GLY A 13 4.34 13.59 -3.85
CA GLY A 13 2.94 13.91 -3.56
C GLY A 13 1.94 12.78 -3.85
N ALA A 14 2.41 11.55 -4.07
CA ALA A 14 1.53 10.38 -4.17
C ALA A 14 0.99 9.97 -2.79
N ALA A 15 -0.17 9.31 -2.79
CA ALA A 15 -0.67 8.58 -1.63
C ALA A 15 -0.17 7.13 -1.71
N ALA A 16 0.34 6.62 -0.59
CA ALA A 16 0.83 5.25 -0.47
C ALA A 16 0.25 4.57 0.78
N SER A 17 -0.17 3.32 0.63
CA SER A 17 -0.70 2.48 1.70
C SER A 17 -0.41 1.01 1.42
N ASP A 18 -0.75 0.13 2.35
CA ASP A 18 -0.83 -1.30 2.08
C ASP A 18 -2.01 -1.63 1.14
N ALA A 19 -2.12 -2.88 0.71
CA ALA A 19 -3.19 -3.31 -0.19
C ALA A 19 -4.63 -3.19 0.39
N LEU A 20 -4.76 -2.90 1.69
CA LEU A 20 -6.04 -2.68 2.38
C LEU A 20 -6.27 -1.19 2.73
N GLY A 21 -5.40 -0.28 2.29
CA GLY A 21 -5.50 1.14 2.60
C GLY A 21 -4.96 1.55 3.97
N ARG A 22 -4.26 0.66 4.67
CA ARG A 22 -3.63 0.93 5.98
C ARG A 22 -2.23 1.54 5.79
N PRO A 23 -1.68 2.26 6.78
CA PRO A 23 -0.30 2.72 6.73
C PRO A 23 0.70 1.57 6.49
N LEU A 24 1.80 1.88 5.81
CA LEU A 24 2.91 0.93 5.62
C LEU A 24 3.87 1.03 6.80
N ASP A 25 4.15 -0.12 7.42
CA ASP A 25 5.20 -0.24 8.42
C ASP A 25 6.50 -0.71 7.78
N PHE A 26 7.60 -0.04 8.10
CA PHE A 26 8.95 -0.42 7.68
C PHE A 26 9.78 -0.83 8.90
N ASN A 27 10.92 -1.48 8.64
CA ASN A 27 11.80 -1.99 9.70
C ASN A 27 11.10 -3.01 10.63
N THR A 28 10.16 -3.78 10.07
CA THR A 28 9.52 -4.92 10.76
C THR A 28 10.48 -6.12 10.79
N PRO A 29 10.37 -7.02 11.78
CA PRO A 29 11.23 -8.20 11.88
C PRO A 29 11.21 -9.08 10.63
N ASP A 30 10.05 -9.21 10.00
CA ASP A 30 9.86 -10.06 8.83
C ASP A 30 10.21 -9.35 7.52
N ALA A 31 10.33 -8.01 7.52
CA ALA A 31 10.60 -7.18 6.35
C ALA A 31 9.64 -7.40 5.14
N GLU A 32 8.46 -7.96 5.41
CA GLU A 32 7.44 -8.27 4.42
C GLU A 32 6.23 -7.34 4.56
N ALA A 33 5.64 -6.99 3.41
CA ALA A 33 4.34 -6.34 3.32
C ALA A 33 3.43 -7.21 2.47
N PHE A 34 2.18 -7.41 2.90
CA PHE A 34 1.18 -8.18 2.14
C PHE A 34 1.00 -7.63 0.71
N GLY A 35 1.01 -6.31 0.57
CA GLY A 35 0.97 -5.62 -0.70
C GLY A 35 1.08 -4.11 -0.50
N VAL A 36 1.27 -3.38 -1.60
CA VAL A 36 1.42 -1.93 -1.62
C VAL A 36 0.49 -1.33 -2.68
N LEU A 37 -0.13 -0.21 -2.36
CA LEU A 37 -0.91 0.59 -3.29
C LEU A 37 -0.37 2.02 -3.32
N VAL A 38 0.00 2.50 -4.51
CA VAL A 38 0.50 3.87 -4.73
C VAL A 38 -0.29 4.53 -5.85
N THR A 39 -0.84 5.70 -5.59
CA THR A 39 -1.67 6.44 -6.56
C THR A 39 -1.52 7.95 -6.39
N VAL A 40 -2.05 8.73 -7.33
CA VAL A 40 -2.37 10.14 -7.03
C VAL A 40 -3.44 10.22 -5.92
N PRO A 41 -3.43 11.25 -5.04
CA PRO A 41 -4.34 11.31 -3.89
C PRO A 41 -5.82 11.25 -4.27
N GLY A 42 -6.20 11.90 -5.38
CA GLY A 42 -7.60 12.02 -5.82
C GLY A 42 -8.29 10.69 -6.18
N ILE A 43 -7.54 9.59 -6.34
CA ILE A 43 -8.11 8.27 -6.65
C ILE A 43 -7.80 7.21 -5.59
N HIS A 44 -7.07 7.53 -4.53
CA HIS A 44 -6.52 6.53 -3.62
C HIS A 44 -7.61 5.69 -2.93
N ALA A 45 -8.62 6.36 -2.37
CA ALA A 45 -9.76 5.68 -1.73
C ALA A 45 -10.52 4.79 -2.72
N ALA A 46 -10.81 5.29 -3.92
CA ALA A 46 -11.48 4.51 -4.95
C ALA A 46 -10.66 3.29 -5.40
N ALA A 47 -9.33 3.40 -5.43
CA ALA A 47 -8.44 2.30 -5.74
C ALA A 47 -8.41 1.23 -4.62
N VAL A 48 -8.44 1.66 -3.34
CA VAL A 48 -8.60 0.75 -2.20
C VAL A 48 -9.92 -0.01 -2.31
N ASP A 49 -11.04 0.69 -2.48
CA ASP A 49 -12.37 0.08 -2.59
C ASP A 49 -12.46 -0.91 -3.75
N ARG A 50 -11.86 -0.55 -4.90
CA ARG A 50 -11.81 -1.40 -6.11
C ARG A 50 -11.09 -2.73 -5.89
N LEU A 51 -10.13 -2.76 -4.96
CA LEU A 51 -9.25 -3.90 -4.70
C LEU A 51 -9.58 -4.64 -3.40
N ALA A 52 -10.40 -4.07 -2.51
CA ALA A 52 -10.66 -4.56 -1.15
C ALA A 52 -10.99 -6.05 -1.10
N ASP A 53 -11.96 -6.53 -1.89
CA ASP A 53 -12.37 -7.93 -1.88
C ASP A 53 -11.24 -8.88 -2.33
N ARG A 54 -10.45 -8.45 -3.32
CA ARG A 54 -9.31 -9.22 -3.84
C ARG A 54 -8.16 -9.24 -2.84
N ALA A 55 -7.90 -8.12 -2.17
CA ALA A 55 -6.90 -7.99 -1.14
C ALA A 55 -7.27 -8.89 0.06
N ALA A 56 -8.51 -8.82 0.54
CA ALA A 56 -8.99 -9.65 1.65
C ALA A 56 -8.89 -11.16 1.35
N ALA A 57 -9.23 -11.58 0.12
CA ALA A 57 -9.11 -12.98 -0.29
C ALA A 57 -7.66 -13.48 -0.41
N GLY A 58 -6.70 -12.57 -0.60
CA GLY A 58 -5.28 -12.89 -0.75
C GLY A 58 -4.52 -13.07 0.57
N ILE A 59 -5.08 -12.61 1.70
CA ILE A 59 -4.46 -12.72 3.01
C ILE A 59 -4.44 -14.20 3.41
N LYS A 60 -3.25 -14.80 3.40
CA LYS A 60 -3.04 -16.12 4.00
C LYS A 60 -3.06 -15.96 5.52
N ARG A 61 -3.82 -16.82 6.19
CA ARG A 61 -3.86 -16.93 7.66
C ARG A 61 -2.51 -17.34 8.22
#